data_AF-A0A8D0EJ75-F1
#
_entry.id   AF-A0A8D0EJ75-F1
#
_cell.length_a   1.000
_cell.length_b   1.000
_cell.length_c   1.000
_cell.angle_alpha   90.00
_cell.angle_beta   90.00
_cell.angle_gamma   90.00
#
_symmetry.space_group_name_H-M   'P 1'
#
loop_
_entity.id
_entity.type
_entity.pdbx_description
1 polymer ?
#
loop_
_entity_poly.entity_id
_entity_poly.type
_entity_poly.pdbx_seq_one_letter_code
_entity_poly.pdbx_strand_id
1 'polypeptide(L)'
;MRTCYGNFIDALRLYVRGGTGGMGYPRLGGEGGRGGDVWFVAQERTTLKTIRDRYPQKRFIAGTGANSRSLKGEKGEDCEVHVPLGISILRDDGKQIGKNFCFVLMYLVDAVIFLDSI
;
A
#
# COMPACT_ATOMS: atom_id res chain seq x y z
N MET A 1 -23.41 12.56 -1.33
CA MET A 1 -24.41 11.90 -0.46
C MET A 1 -23.85 10.53 -0.11
N ARG A 2 -23.33 10.33 1.12
CA ARG A 2 -22.79 9.03 1.55
C ARG A 2 -23.95 8.22 2.12
N THR A 3 -24.55 7.36 1.30
CA THR A 3 -25.63 6.47 1.72
C THR A 3 -25.06 5.31 2.53
N CYS A 4 -25.25 5.35 3.85
CA CYS A 4 -24.98 4.23 4.73
C CYS A 4 -26.19 3.29 4.74
N TYR A 5 -26.28 2.39 3.75
CA TYR A 5 -27.18 1.23 3.85
C TYR A 5 -26.53 0.19 4.77
N GLY A 6 -27.30 -0.28 5.76
CA GLY A 6 -26.83 -1.07 6.91
C GLY A 6 -25.83 -2.18 6.58
N ASN A 7 -24.77 -2.25 7.39
CA ASN A 7 -23.76 -3.32 7.41
C ASN A 7 -22.97 -3.60 6.13
N PHE A 8 -23.16 -2.87 5.03
CA PHE A 8 -22.35 -3.00 3.83
C PHE A 8 -21.31 -1.87 3.78
N ILE A 9 -20.08 -2.22 3.44
CA ILE A 9 -18.98 -1.25 3.35
C ILE A 9 -18.76 -1.03 1.87
N ASP A 10 -19.24 0.10 1.36
CA ASP A 10 -19.00 0.52 -0.02
C ASP A 10 -17.65 1.22 -0.18
N ALA A 11 -16.99 1.59 0.91
CA ALA A 11 -15.74 2.33 0.86
C ALA A 11 -14.88 2.10 2.10
N LEU A 12 -13.60 1.83 1.89
CA LEU A 12 -12.63 1.63 2.97
C LEU A 12 -11.36 2.46 2.74
N ARG A 13 -11.24 3.56 3.48
CA ARG A 13 -10.03 4.39 3.54
C ARG A 13 -8.90 3.63 4.23
N LEU A 14 -7.81 3.42 3.50
CA LEU A 14 -6.57 2.84 3.98
C LEU A 14 -5.48 3.91 4.02
N TYR A 15 -4.50 3.73 4.89
CA TYR A 15 -3.27 4.50 4.92
C TYR A 15 -2.15 3.62 4.40
N VAL A 16 -1.54 4.04 3.29
CA VAL A 16 -0.48 3.29 2.63
C VAL A 16 0.77 4.14 2.58
N ARG A 17 1.90 3.56 3.00
CA ARG A 17 3.20 4.22 2.97
C ARG A 17 4.26 3.25 2.47
N GLY A 18 4.98 3.67 1.43
CA GLY A 18 6.19 2.98 0.99
C GLY A 18 7.30 3.04 2.05
N GLY A 19 8.20 2.06 1.99
CA GLY A 19 9.36 1.98 2.86
C GLY A 19 10.28 3.17 2.64
N THR A 20 10.88 3.67 3.71
CA THR A 20 11.91 4.71 3.58
C THR A 20 13.22 4.06 3.11
N GLY A 21 13.98 4.74 2.26
CA GLY A 21 15.33 4.28 1.89
C GLY A 21 16.27 4.32 3.09
N GLY A 22 17.17 3.34 3.16
CA GLY A 22 18.21 3.29 4.19
C GLY A 22 19.23 4.42 4.01
N MET A 23 19.94 4.77 5.09
CA MET A 23 21.02 5.75 5.02
C MET A 23 22.26 5.10 4.40
N GLY A 24 22.80 5.75 3.36
CA GLY A 24 24.10 5.41 2.78
C GLY A 24 25.25 5.87 3.67
N TYR A 25 26.42 5.24 3.54
CA TYR A 25 27.64 5.66 4.21
C TYR A 25 28.54 6.44 3.23
N PRO A 26 28.39 7.77 3.10
CA PRO A 26 29.05 8.55 2.04
C PRO A 26 30.57 8.50 2.12
N ARG A 27 31.14 8.26 3.31
CA ARG A 27 32.60 8.13 3.51
C ARG A 27 33.22 6.90 2.84
N LEU A 28 32.44 5.85 2.65
CA LEU A 28 32.88 4.59 2.01
C LEU A 28 32.22 4.40 0.63
N GLY A 29 31.53 5.42 0.12
CA GLY A 29 30.76 5.33 -1.13
C GLY A 29 29.56 4.37 -1.04
N GLY A 30 29.08 4.07 0.16
CA GLY A 30 27.99 3.12 0.36
C GLY A 30 26.63 3.72 0.01
N GLU A 31 25.88 3.05 -0.89
CA GLU A 31 24.50 3.41 -1.20
C GLU A 31 23.54 2.75 -0.20
N GLY A 32 22.63 3.55 0.38
CA GLY A 32 21.60 3.05 1.27
C GLY A 32 20.61 2.13 0.54
N GLY A 33 20.05 1.16 1.26
CA GLY A 33 19.12 0.20 0.68
C GLY A 33 17.82 0.86 0.22
N ARG A 34 17.21 0.36 -0.86
CA ARG A 34 15.89 0.84 -1.29
C ARG A 34 14.83 0.49 -0.24
N GLY A 35 13.90 1.41 0.00
CA GLY A 35 12.71 1.09 0.80
C GLY A 35 11.85 0.03 0.12
N GLY A 36 11.10 -0.72 0.91
CA GLY A 36 10.13 -1.69 0.41
C GLY A 36 8.95 -1.01 -0.29
N ASP A 37 8.31 -1.74 -1.19
CA ASP A 37 7.16 -1.29 -1.96
C ASP A 37 5.87 -1.86 -1.39
N VAL A 38 4.75 -1.15 -1.57
CA VAL A 38 3.41 -1.69 -1.22
C VAL A 38 2.69 -2.12 -2.49
N TRP A 39 2.20 -3.35 -2.47
CA TRP A 39 1.54 -4.03 -3.57
C TRP A 39 0.10 -4.38 -3.21
N PHE A 40 -0.81 -4.10 -4.13
CA PHE A 40 -2.18 -4.58 -4.03
C PHE A 40 -2.34 -5.80 -4.92
N VAL A 41 -2.65 -6.93 -4.32
CA VAL A 41 -2.82 -8.21 -5.00
C VAL A 41 -4.31 -8.55 -5.03
N ALA A 42 -4.88 -8.60 -6.23
CA ALA A 42 -6.28 -8.87 -6.39
C ALA A 42 -6.56 -10.38 -6.26
N GLN A 43 -7.44 -10.77 -5.34
CA GLN A 43 -7.73 -12.17 -4.99
C GLN A 43 -9.23 -12.45 -5.01
N GLU A 44 -9.61 -13.49 -5.76
CA GLU A 44 -10.95 -14.06 -5.73
C GLU A 44 -11.17 -14.70 -4.35
N ARG A 45 -12.28 -14.35 -3.66
CA ARG A 45 -12.71 -14.75 -2.30
C ARG A 45 -12.40 -13.78 -1.14
N THR A 46 -11.83 -12.61 -1.39
CA THR A 46 -11.67 -11.58 -0.34
C THR A 46 -12.80 -10.55 -0.40
N THR A 47 -13.42 -10.21 0.73
CA THR A 47 -14.43 -9.14 0.80
C THR A 47 -13.91 -7.93 1.59
N LEU A 48 -14.51 -6.75 1.39
CA LEU A 48 -14.12 -5.52 2.10
C LEU A 48 -14.29 -5.63 3.62
N LYS A 49 -15.27 -6.42 4.08
CA LYS A 49 -15.47 -6.72 5.50
C LYS A 49 -14.27 -7.47 6.07
N THR A 50 -13.82 -8.53 5.39
CA THR A 50 -12.67 -9.33 5.80
C THR A 50 -11.39 -8.49 5.92
N ILE A 51 -11.18 -7.53 5.01
CA ILE A 51 -10.01 -6.65 5.04
C ILE A 51 -10.07 -5.70 6.25
N ARG A 52 -11.25 -5.09 6.50
CA ARG A 52 -11.45 -4.24 7.68
C ARG A 52 -11.17 -5.02 8.97
N ASP A 53 -11.69 -6.24 9.06
CA ASP A 53 -11.59 -7.05 10.27
C ASP A 53 -10.16 -7.60 10.46
N ARG A 54 -9.47 -7.94 9.35
CA ARG A 54 -8.06 -8.36 9.36
C ARG A 54 -7.09 -7.23 9.71
N TYR A 55 -7.39 -6.01 9.25
CA TYR A 55 -6.52 -4.84 9.41
C TYR A 55 -7.24 -3.72 10.16
N PRO A 56 -7.45 -3.85 11.49
CA PRO A 56 -8.16 -2.85 12.28
C PRO A 56 -7.48 -1.48 12.28
N GLN A 57 -6.15 -1.47 12.16
CA GLN A 57 -5.36 -0.24 12.08
C GLN A 57 -5.43 0.44 10.71
N LYS A 58 -5.85 -0.28 9.65
CA LYS A 58 -5.95 0.23 8.26
C LYS A 58 -4.66 0.88 7.74
N ARG A 59 -3.51 0.52 8.31
CA ARG A 59 -2.18 1.06 7.97
C ARG A 59 -1.33 -0.04 7.35
N PHE A 60 -0.83 0.22 6.15
CA PHE A 60 0.10 -0.63 5.43
C PHE A 60 1.38 0.17 5.19
N ILE A 61 2.46 -0.25 5.83
CA ILE A 61 3.74 0.45 5.79
C ILE A 61 4.78 -0.57 5.37
N ALA A 62 5.38 -0.38 4.19
CA ALA A 62 6.45 -1.26 3.74
C ALA A 62 7.73 -1.08 4.57
N GLY A 63 8.55 -2.12 4.58
CA GLY A 63 9.78 -2.20 5.35
C GLY A 63 10.78 -1.11 4.94
N THR A 64 11.50 -0.59 5.93
CA THR A 64 12.57 0.40 5.67
C THR A 64 13.79 -0.32 5.08
N GLY A 65 14.44 0.30 4.10
CA GLY A 65 15.67 -0.20 3.52
C GLY A 65 16.79 -0.25 4.56
N ALA A 66 17.68 -1.24 4.46
CA ALA A 66 18.75 -1.40 5.43
C ALA A 66 19.82 -0.31 5.27
N ASN A 67 20.39 0.12 6.40
CA ASN A 67 21.51 1.06 6.41
C ASN A 67 22.78 0.37 5.88
N SER A 68 23.49 1.01 4.96
CA SER A 68 24.69 0.42 4.38
C SER A 68 25.86 0.50 5.34
N ARG A 69 26.52 -0.63 5.65
CA ARG A 69 27.85 -0.64 6.30
C ARG A 69 29.02 -0.73 5.30
N SER A 70 28.75 -1.14 4.06
CA SER A 70 29.74 -1.28 2.98
C SER A 70 29.20 -0.69 1.66
N LEU A 71 29.02 -1.50 0.60
CA LEU A 71 28.79 -1.01 -0.78
C LEU A 71 27.30 -0.76 -1.11
N LYS A 72 26.37 -1.59 -0.64
CA LYS A 72 24.94 -1.46 -0.93
C LYS A 72 24.10 -1.97 0.23
N GLY A 73 23.11 -1.19 0.64
CA GLY A 73 22.11 -1.63 1.62
C GLY A 73 21.08 -2.57 1.01
N GLU A 74 20.53 -3.46 1.83
CA GLU A 74 19.48 -4.40 1.44
C GLU A 74 18.15 -3.70 1.18
N LYS A 75 17.34 -4.28 0.27
CA LYS A 75 15.98 -3.80 0.01
C LYS A 75 15.12 -4.03 1.25
N GLY A 76 14.31 -3.04 1.62
CA GLY A 76 13.29 -3.18 2.63
C GLY A 76 12.23 -4.22 2.23
N GLU A 77 11.57 -4.80 3.22
CA GLU A 77 10.52 -5.80 3.03
C GLU A 77 9.30 -5.20 2.30
N ASP A 78 8.85 -5.89 1.25
CA ASP A 78 7.67 -5.48 0.50
C ASP A 78 6.39 -5.84 1.25
N CYS A 79 5.37 -4.99 1.16
CA CYS A 79 4.08 -5.22 1.81
C CYS A 79 3.01 -5.54 0.77
N GLU A 80 2.44 -6.74 0.85
CA GLU A 80 1.35 -7.17 -0.02
C GLU A 80 0.00 -7.04 0.70
N VAL A 81 -0.98 -6.42 0.03
CA VAL A 81 -2.33 -6.23 0.52
C VAL A 81 -3.30 -6.95 -0.41
N HIS A 82 -3.93 -8.01 0.11
CA HIS A 82 -4.92 -8.77 -0.63
C HIS A 82 -6.26 -8.02 -0.69
N VAL A 83 -6.76 -7.80 -1.90
CA VAL A 83 -8.00 -7.06 -2.17
C VAL A 83 -8.94 -7.83 -3.09
N PRO A 84 -10.27 -7.65 -3.01
CA PRO A 84 -11.20 -8.26 -3.97
C PRO A 84 -10.90 -7.84 -5.41
N LEU A 85 -11.32 -8.66 -6.37
CA LEU A 85 -11.44 -8.23 -7.76
C LEU A 85 -12.52 -7.13 -7.91
N GLY A 86 -12.37 -6.29 -8.93
CA GLY A 86 -13.37 -5.27 -9.28
C GLY A 86 -13.31 -3.98 -8.45
N ILE A 87 -12.23 -3.77 -7.71
CA ILE A 87 -12.05 -2.58 -6.87
C ILE A 87 -11.43 -1.41 -7.65
N SER A 88 -11.70 -0.20 -7.19
CA SER A 88 -11.02 1.02 -7.66
C SER A 88 -10.04 1.53 -6.61
N ILE A 89 -8.93 2.13 -7.05
CA ILE A 89 -7.98 2.81 -6.16
C ILE A 89 -7.98 4.29 -6.51
N LEU A 90 -8.36 5.10 -5.52
CA LEU A 90 -8.35 6.55 -5.60
C LEU A 90 -7.25 7.10 -4.69
N ARG A 91 -6.72 8.25 -5.05
CA ARG A 91 -5.85 9.06 -4.19
C ARG A 91 -6.70 10.05 -3.41
N ASP A 92 -6.17 10.63 -2.33
CA ASP A 92 -6.92 11.62 -1.52
C ASP A 92 -7.35 12.84 -2.34
N ASP A 93 -6.58 13.18 -3.38
CA ASP A 93 -6.91 14.27 -4.32
C ASP A 93 -8.09 13.95 -5.27
N GLY A 94 -8.77 12.81 -5.07
CA GLY A 94 -9.82 12.32 -5.98
C GLY A 94 -9.28 11.81 -7.32
N LYS A 95 -7.97 11.90 -7.57
CA LYS A 95 -7.33 11.37 -8.77
C LYS A 95 -7.31 9.85 -8.70
N GLN A 96 -8.04 9.22 -9.61
CA GLN A 96 -8.04 7.78 -9.77
C GLN A 96 -6.68 7.30 -10.29
N ILE A 97 -6.05 6.38 -9.55
CA ILE A 97 -4.76 5.80 -9.94
C ILE A 97 -4.97 4.68 -10.98
N GLY A 98 -6.11 3.98 -10.90
CA GLY A 98 -6.52 2.98 -11.89
C GLY A 98 -7.86 2.33 -11.55
N LYS A 99 -8.48 1.68 -12.55
CA LYS A 99 -9.64 0.79 -12.43
C LYS A 99 -9.22 -0.63 -12.84
N ASN A 100 -9.71 -1.65 -12.16
CA ASN A 100 -9.58 -3.07 -12.55
C ASN A 100 -8.14 -3.60 -12.67
N PHE A 101 -7.16 -3.04 -11.94
CA PHE A 101 -5.79 -3.51 -12.02
C PHE A 101 -5.52 -4.72 -11.13
N CYS A 102 -4.87 -5.72 -11.72
CA CYS A 102 -4.39 -6.94 -11.09
C CYS A 102 -3.16 -6.71 -10.20
N PHE A 103 -2.37 -5.66 -10.46
CA PHE A 103 -1.21 -5.24 -9.67
C PHE A 103 -1.01 -3.72 -9.78
N VAL A 104 -1.01 -3.00 -8.66
CA VAL A 104 -0.69 -1.56 -8.63
C VAL A 104 0.52 -1.34 -7.72
N LEU A 105 1.62 -0.85 -8.30
CA LEU A 105 2.77 -0.31 -7.59
C LEU A 105 2.42 1.09 -7.07
N MET A 106 2.19 1.22 -5.76
CA MET A 106 1.89 2.50 -5.15
C MET A 106 3.14 3.14 -4.55
N TYR A 107 3.79 3.99 -5.33
CA TYR A 107 4.81 4.92 -4.86
C TYR A 107 4.16 6.28 -4.55
N LEU A 108 3.50 6.44 -3.41
CA LEU A 108 3.42 7.75 -2.73
C LEU A 108 2.77 7.67 -1.36
N VAL A 109 3.25 8.54 -0.48
CA VAL A 109 2.64 8.95 0.79
C VAL A 109 1.16 9.32 0.61
N ASP A 110 0.36 8.83 1.56
CA ASP A 110 -1.04 9.21 1.81
C ASP A 110 -2.03 8.91 0.67
N ALA A 111 -2.18 7.64 0.32
CA ALA A 111 -3.22 7.21 -0.60
C ALA A 111 -4.48 6.72 0.12
N VAL A 112 -5.56 7.46 -0.04
CA VAL A 112 -6.89 7.13 0.47
C VAL A 112 -7.61 6.23 -0.52
N ILE A 113 -7.40 4.93 -0.35
CA ILE A 113 -8.05 3.93 -1.19
C ILE A 113 -9.56 3.98 -0.93
N PHE A 114 -10.37 4.07 -1.97
CA PHE A 114 -11.83 3.92 -1.91
C PHE A 114 -12.19 2.66 -2.67
N LEU A 115 -12.44 1.58 -1.94
CA LEU A 115 -12.85 0.31 -2.51
C LEU A 115 -14.37 0.31 -2.76
N ASP A 116 -14.83 0.86 -3.89
CA ASP A 116 -16.23 0.76 -4.30
C ASP A 116 -16.50 -0.66 -4.84
N SER A 117 -17.42 -1.39 -4.20
CA SER A 117 -17.99 -2.62 -4.75
C SER A 117 -19.02 -2.26 -5.83
N ILE A 118 -18.77 -2.69 -7.08
CA ILE A 118 -19.74 -2.62 -8.18
C ILE A 118 -20.95 -3.52 -7.90
#